data_AF-R8BQA1-F1
#
_entry.id   AF-R8BQA1-F1
#
_cell.length_a   1.000
_cell.length_b   1.000
_cell.length_c   1.000
_cell.angle_alpha   90.00
_cell.angle_beta   90.00
_cell.angle_gamma   90.00
#
_symmetry.space_group_name_H-M   'P 1'
#
loop_
_entity.id
_entity.type
_entity.pdbx_description
1 polymer ?
#
loop_
_entity_poly.entity_id
_entity_poly.type
_entity_poly.pdbx_seq_one_letter_code
_entity_poly.pdbx_strand_id
1 'polypeptide(L)'
;MEKTASKSSIPIDPVQTHATTGPGTIEEVEVSKASLNMKSDEALDFLGCQPGDFVYSAKEAKHVRWKLDLVLLPMMVGTYVLNFMDKVALSEASIFGIKKDLIVYLVVGPITILWGILIFFGVPASPMTAWFFSEREKKVATARVIESRTSVRNTEYKLHQVKECLIDPQTWILAVHAFLQCIEGGGLTSFQKIVLTETLGFSSRRATLMSMPAGTIHFLSVVLAGWFCSRFRNTRCYMMIFTNVIVVIGAVLVDIIYVNTVPFGLGMSMLSSNVGGFTKKATATVMMFVGYCTGQFVGPQVFIDKEAPNYPTAFRVFYSAVSMMIVLEIVLLSYLKLQNHRRDKKAAQSPTAAAHDLHDLHDSDLTDWEQLEFRYVY
;
A
#
# COMPACT_ATOMS: atom_id res chain seq x y z
N MET A 1 -46.71 -65.58 -10.29
CA MET A 1 -45.50 -64.87 -9.81
C MET A 1 -45.78 -63.39 -10.09
N GLU A 2 -45.88 -62.44 -9.17
CA GLU A 2 -45.45 -62.29 -7.78
C GLU A 2 -46.28 -61.13 -7.15
N LYS A 3 -46.15 -60.96 -5.84
CA LYS A 3 -47.08 -60.37 -4.87
C LYS A 3 -47.28 -58.84 -4.93
N THR A 4 -48.48 -58.45 -4.51
CA THR A 4 -48.90 -57.15 -3.94
C THR A 4 -48.24 -56.84 -2.58
N ALA A 5 -47.90 -55.57 -2.34
CA ALA A 5 -48.39 -54.71 -1.23
C ALA A 5 -47.36 -53.72 -0.61
N SER A 6 -47.81 -52.45 -0.53
CA SER A 6 -47.77 -51.57 0.67
C SER A 6 -46.64 -50.54 0.89
N LYS A 7 -47.10 -49.28 1.09
CA LYS A 7 -46.57 -48.17 1.93
C LYS A 7 -45.30 -47.46 1.42
N SER A 8 -45.09 -46.15 1.60
CA SER A 8 -45.76 -45.10 2.38
C SER A 8 -45.10 -43.77 1.97
N SER A 9 -45.89 -42.74 1.68
CA SER A 9 -45.44 -41.35 1.56
C SER A 9 -45.17 -40.74 2.95
N ILE A 10 -43.95 -40.25 3.20
CA ILE A 10 -43.61 -39.39 4.35
C ILE A 10 -42.76 -38.21 3.82
N PRO A 11 -43.00 -36.97 4.30
CA PRO A 11 -42.33 -35.76 3.82
C PRO A 11 -40.92 -35.64 4.44
N ILE A 12 -39.96 -35.11 3.69
CA ILE A 12 -38.64 -34.74 4.22
C ILE A 12 -38.70 -33.25 4.54
N ASP A 13 -38.93 -32.95 5.81
CA ASP A 13 -38.77 -31.64 6.42
C ASP A 13 -37.30 -31.15 6.33
N PRO A 14 -37.07 -29.82 6.38
CA PRO A 14 -35.75 -29.22 6.31
C PRO A 14 -34.87 -29.72 7.45
N VAL A 15 -33.60 -30.00 7.12
CA VAL A 15 -32.56 -30.38 8.10
C VAL A 15 -32.52 -29.33 9.20
N GLN A 16 -33.03 -29.73 10.37
CA GLN A 16 -32.94 -28.98 11.60
C GLN A 16 -31.47 -28.83 11.97
N THR A 17 -31.02 -27.59 12.09
CA THR A 17 -29.84 -27.21 12.85
C THR A 17 -29.98 -27.72 14.28
N HIS A 18 -29.30 -28.82 14.61
CA HIS A 18 -29.03 -29.16 16.00
C HIS A 18 -28.06 -28.12 16.55
N ALA A 19 -28.63 -27.10 17.20
CA ALA A 19 -27.93 -26.32 18.20
C ALA A 19 -27.70 -27.22 19.42
N THR A 20 -26.54 -27.85 19.51
CA THR A 20 -25.97 -28.29 20.79
C THR A 20 -25.01 -27.21 21.27
N THR A 21 -25.53 -26.35 22.14
CA THR A 21 -24.76 -25.44 22.97
C THR A 21 -23.82 -26.20 23.89
N GLY A 22 -22.50 -25.98 23.72
CA GLY A 22 -21.44 -26.33 24.65
C GLY A 22 -20.22 -25.44 24.35
N PRO A 23 -19.58 -24.80 25.34
CA PRO A 23 -18.52 -23.83 25.09
C PRO A 23 -17.17 -24.55 24.91
N GLY A 24 -16.51 -24.34 23.77
CA GLY A 24 -15.12 -24.71 23.55
C GLY A 24 -14.93 -25.91 22.63
N THR A 25 -14.93 -25.67 21.32
CA THR A 25 -14.33 -26.59 20.35
C THR A 25 -13.60 -25.72 19.34
N ILE A 26 -12.29 -25.87 19.29
CA ILE A 26 -11.39 -25.19 18.37
C ILE A 26 -11.67 -25.79 16.99
N GLU A 27 -11.95 -24.95 15.99
CA GLU A 27 -11.96 -25.41 14.59
C GLU A 27 -10.54 -25.85 14.24
N GLU A 28 -10.35 -27.16 14.08
CA GLU A 28 -9.12 -27.74 13.55
C GLU A 28 -8.99 -27.38 12.08
N VAL A 29 -7.96 -26.58 11.77
CA VAL A 29 -7.50 -26.37 10.39
C VAL A 29 -6.30 -27.31 10.20
N GLU A 30 -6.55 -28.47 9.60
CA GLU A 30 -5.52 -29.45 9.27
C GLU A 30 -4.75 -28.97 8.02
N VAL A 31 -3.43 -28.78 8.13
CA VAL A 31 -2.56 -28.32 7.03
C VAL A 31 -1.68 -29.49 6.55
N SER A 32 -1.84 -29.88 5.28
CA SER A 32 -1.02 -30.91 4.62
C SER A 32 0.32 -30.35 4.11
N LYS A 33 1.34 -31.21 4.12
CA LYS A 33 2.73 -30.94 3.73
C LYS A 33 2.87 -30.75 2.21
N ALA A 34 3.07 -29.53 1.73
CA ALA A 34 3.64 -29.29 0.41
C ALA A 34 4.46 -27.99 0.34
N SER A 35 5.74 -28.13 0.00
CA SER A 35 6.70 -27.08 -0.42
C SER A 35 6.82 -25.83 0.46
N LEU A 36 7.47 -25.99 1.63
CA LEU A 36 7.91 -24.86 2.44
C LEU A 36 9.34 -24.46 2.02
N ASN A 37 9.57 -23.15 1.84
CA ASN A 37 10.89 -22.61 1.53
C ASN A 37 11.85 -22.77 2.72
N MET A 38 13.15 -22.80 2.45
CA MET A 38 14.26 -22.95 3.43
C MET A 38 14.19 -22.00 4.66
N LYS A 39 13.56 -20.83 4.56
CA LYS A 39 13.33 -19.89 5.69
C LYS A 39 12.05 -20.15 6.49
N SER A 40 11.04 -20.74 5.84
CA SER A 40 9.86 -21.23 6.55
C SER A 40 10.20 -22.48 7.35
N ASP A 41 11.11 -23.31 6.85
CA ASP A 41 11.62 -24.47 7.57
C ASP A 41 12.39 -24.05 8.83
N GLU A 42 13.23 -23.02 8.76
CA GLU A 42 13.93 -22.44 9.93
C GLU A 42 12.94 -21.86 10.97
N ALA A 43 11.86 -21.22 10.50
CA ALA A 43 10.81 -20.69 11.37
C ALA A 43 9.98 -21.81 12.04
N LEU A 44 9.74 -22.91 11.33
CA LEU A 44 9.05 -24.09 11.87
C LEU A 44 9.95 -24.87 12.84
N ASP A 45 11.25 -24.98 12.55
CA ASP A 45 12.24 -25.55 13.45
C ASP A 45 12.34 -24.76 14.76
N PHE A 46 12.33 -23.42 14.68
CA PHE A 46 12.27 -22.54 15.85
C PHE A 46 10.99 -22.72 16.70
N LEU A 47 9.86 -23.00 16.04
CA LEU A 47 8.60 -23.29 16.74
C LEU A 47 8.61 -24.68 17.38
N GLY A 48 9.39 -25.62 16.83
CA GLY A 48 9.48 -27.01 17.29
C GLY A 48 8.18 -27.80 17.09
N CYS A 49 7.33 -27.39 16.15
CA CYS A 49 6.02 -27.99 15.88
C CYS A 49 5.64 -27.88 14.40
N GLN A 50 4.68 -28.68 13.95
CA GLN A 50 4.24 -28.65 12.54
C GLN A 50 3.36 -27.42 12.27
N PRO A 51 3.18 -27.02 10.98
CA PRO A 51 2.30 -25.91 10.63
C PRO A 51 0.89 -26.14 11.21
N GLY A 52 0.44 -25.26 12.11
CA GLY A 52 -0.88 -25.33 12.74
C GLY A 52 -0.91 -25.82 14.19
N ASP A 53 0.16 -26.46 14.69
CA ASP A 53 0.21 -26.99 16.06
C ASP A 53 0.39 -25.92 17.15
N PHE A 54 0.94 -24.76 16.78
CA PHE A 54 1.22 -23.69 17.74
C PHE A 54 -0.02 -22.85 18.04
N VAL A 55 -0.72 -23.19 19.12
CA VAL A 55 -1.91 -22.44 19.57
C VAL A 55 -1.51 -21.19 20.37
N TYR A 56 -2.07 -20.04 19.99
CA TYR A 56 -1.93 -18.77 20.69
C TYR A 56 -3.28 -18.04 20.80
N SER A 57 -3.45 -17.23 21.85
CA SER A 57 -4.68 -16.46 22.06
C SER A 57 -4.71 -15.19 21.21
N ALA A 58 -5.90 -14.75 20.77
CA ALA A 58 -6.12 -13.46 20.12
C ALA A 58 -5.58 -12.27 20.96
N LYS A 59 -5.59 -12.40 22.30
CA LYS A 59 -4.99 -11.40 23.21
C LYS A 59 -3.47 -11.35 23.08
N GLU A 60 -2.80 -12.50 23.04
CA GLU A 60 -1.35 -12.60 22.84
C GLU A 60 -0.96 -12.00 21.48
N ALA A 61 -1.68 -12.35 20.41
CA ALA A 61 -1.46 -11.80 19.08
C ALA A 61 -1.63 -10.28 18.99
N LYS A 62 -2.62 -9.73 19.73
CA LYS A 62 -2.81 -8.27 19.81
C LYS A 62 -1.68 -7.61 20.61
N HIS A 63 -1.24 -8.23 21.70
CA HIS A 63 -0.13 -7.73 22.52
C HIS A 63 1.18 -7.67 21.71
N VAL A 64 1.53 -8.77 21.03
CA VAL A 64 2.73 -8.85 20.17
C VAL A 64 2.68 -7.80 19.06
N ARG A 65 1.52 -7.58 18.42
CA ARG A 65 1.33 -6.52 17.42
C ARG A 65 1.58 -5.13 17.98
N TRP A 66 0.94 -4.78 19.08
CA TRP A 66 1.10 -3.46 19.68
C TRP A 66 2.53 -3.19 20.12
N LYS A 67 3.20 -4.21 20.68
CA LYS A 67 4.60 -4.10 21.06
C LYS A 67 5.53 -3.93 19.85
N LEU A 68 5.24 -4.65 18.75
CA LEU A 68 5.92 -4.46 17.47
C LEU A 68 5.73 -3.05 16.91
N ASP A 69 4.49 -2.58 16.86
CA ASP A 69 4.13 -1.26 16.35
C ASP A 69 4.76 -0.15 17.22
N LEU A 70 4.75 -0.28 18.55
CA LEU A 70 5.35 0.70 19.46
C LEU A 70 6.87 0.82 19.35
N VAL A 71 7.55 -0.21 18.86
CA VAL A 71 9.00 -0.20 18.68
C VAL A 71 9.37 0.20 17.25
N LEU A 72 8.76 -0.43 16.24
CA LEU A 72 9.11 -0.20 14.83
C LEU A 72 8.54 1.11 14.28
N LEU A 73 7.32 1.50 14.65
CA LEU A 73 6.66 2.68 14.07
C LEU A 73 7.41 3.98 14.44
N PRO A 74 7.84 4.23 15.69
CA PRO A 74 8.64 5.41 16.02
C PRO A 74 9.99 5.43 15.30
N MET A 75 10.66 4.27 15.15
CA MET A 75 11.90 4.17 14.39
C MET A 75 11.68 4.52 12.91
N MET A 76 10.62 4.00 12.30
CA MET A 76 10.25 4.32 10.92
C MET A 76 9.92 5.82 10.77
N VAL A 77 9.13 6.38 11.67
CA VAL A 77 8.80 7.82 11.68
C VAL A 77 10.07 8.66 11.80
N GLY A 78 10.95 8.37 12.76
CA GLY A 78 12.23 9.08 12.93
C GLY A 78 13.09 9.02 11.67
N THR A 79 13.16 7.85 11.03
CA THR A 79 13.89 7.67 9.76
C THR A 79 13.31 8.53 8.65
N TYR A 80 11.99 8.50 8.45
CA TYR A 80 11.36 9.30 7.40
C TYR A 80 11.49 10.81 7.67
N VAL A 81 11.40 11.24 8.93
CA VAL A 81 11.63 12.64 9.32
C VAL A 81 13.05 13.07 8.94
N LEU A 82 14.07 12.28 9.29
CA LEU A 82 15.45 12.60 8.95
C LEU A 82 15.69 12.63 7.43
N ASN A 83 15.13 11.68 6.68
CA ASN A 83 15.21 11.70 5.21
C ASN A 83 14.58 12.96 4.60
N PHE A 84 13.43 13.39 5.11
CA PHE A 84 12.78 14.63 4.64
C PHE A 84 13.54 15.88 5.07
N MET A 85 14.12 15.90 6.27
CA MET A 85 14.98 16.99 6.72
C MET A 85 16.18 17.17 5.78
N ASP A 86 16.86 16.08 5.41
CA ASP A 86 17.96 16.12 4.43
C ASP A 86 17.49 16.66 3.08
N LYS A 87 16.34 16.19 2.59
CA LYS A 87 15.79 16.62 1.30
C LYS A 87 15.45 18.12 1.27
N VAL A 88 14.90 18.66 2.36
CA VAL A 88 14.44 20.06 2.43
C VAL A 88 15.57 21.01 2.81
N ALA A 89 16.56 20.57 3.61
CA ALA A 89 17.66 21.41 4.08
C ALA A 89 18.43 22.11 2.94
N LEU A 90 18.65 21.41 1.82
CA LEU A 90 19.31 21.96 0.62
C LEU A 90 18.55 23.15 0.02
N SER A 91 17.23 22.99 -0.15
CA SER A 91 16.37 24.03 -0.72
C SER A 91 16.34 25.26 0.20
N GLU A 92 16.16 25.04 1.50
CA GLU A 92 16.14 26.10 2.51
C GLU A 92 17.45 26.89 2.58
N ALA A 93 18.59 26.19 2.70
CA ALA A 93 19.90 26.83 2.79
C ALA A 93 20.23 27.68 1.55
N SER A 94 19.78 27.22 0.38
CA SER A 94 19.98 27.95 -0.89
C SER A 94 19.24 29.29 -0.92
N ILE A 95 18.05 29.35 -0.31
CA ILE A 95 17.15 30.52 -0.34
C ILE A 95 17.53 31.55 0.71
N PHE A 96 18.00 31.13 1.88
CA PHE A 96 18.52 32.05 2.90
C PHE A 96 19.88 32.66 2.51
N GLY A 97 20.42 32.33 1.33
CA GLY A 97 21.74 32.79 0.88
C GLY A 97 22.90 32.12 1.62
N ILE A 98 22.60 31.08 2.42
CA ILE A 98 23.54 30.32 3.26
C ILE A 98 24.22 29.22 2.41
N LYS A 99 24.38 29.43 1.10
CA LYS A 99 25.09 28.48 0.22
C LYS A 99 26.55 28.28 0.63
N LYS A 100 27.13 29.23 1.37
CA LYS A 100 28.54 29.19 1.83
C LYS A 100 28.75 28.54 3.20
N ASP A 101 27.74 28.42 4.05
CA ASP A 101 27.93 27.84 5.38
C ASP A 101 27.57 26.35 5.36
N LEU A 102 28.60 25.53 5.23
CA LEU A 102 28.55 24.05 5.30
C LEU A 102 28.06 23.53 6.67
N ILE A 103 27.80 24.42 7.63
CA ILE A 103 27.47 24.11 9.03
C ILE A 103 26.21 23.24 9.13
N VAL A 104 25.19 23.49 8.31
CA VAL A 104 23.96 22.67 8.31
C VAL A 104 24.27 21.22 7.92
N TYR A 105 25.13 21.00 6.93
CA TYR A 105 25.56 19.66 6.52
C TYR A 105 26.49 19.00 7.55
N LEU A 106 27.35 19.79 8.19
CA LEU A 106 28.26 19.31 9.23
C LEU A 106 27.52 18.88 10.51
N VAL A 107 26.32 19.40 10.75
CA VAL A 107 25.48 19.01 11.89
C VAL A 107 24.49 17.91 11.51
N VAL A 108 23.74 18.08 10.42
CA VAL A 108 22.68 17.13 10.03
C VAL A 108 23.26 15.82 9.50
N GLY A 109 24.33 15.88 8.69
CA GLY A 109 24.96 14.69 8.10
C GLY A 109 25.44 13.67 9.15
N PRO A 110 26.21 14.06 10.17
CA PRO A 110 26.59 13.14 11.24
C PRO A 110 25.40 12.58 12.01
N ILE A 111 24.35 13.37 12.25
CA ILE A 111 23.13 12.90 12.93
C ILE A 111 22.46 11.81 12.10
N THR A 112 22.34 11.97 10.77
CA THR A 112 21.71 10.96 9.91
C THR A 112 22.58 9.71 9.75
N ILE A 113 23.90 9.85 9.69
CA ILE A 113 24.84 8.71 9.70
C ILE A 113 24.72 7.94 11.02
N LEU A 114 24.76 8.63 12.16
CA LEU A 114 24.61 8.01 13.48
C LEU A 114 23.26 7.30 13.60
N TRP A 115 22.18 7.92 13.14
CA TRP A 115 20.85 7.30 13.12
C TRP A 115 20.81 6.05 12.23
N GLY A 116 21.45 6.10 11.06
CA GLY A 116 21.59 4.95 10.17
C GLY A 116 22.34 3.79 10.82
N ILE A 117 23.43 4.08 11.55
CA ILE A 117 24.19 3.08 12.32
C ILE A 117 23.30 2.48 13.43
N LEU A 118 22.56 3.32 14.18
CA LEU A 118 21.65 2.86 15.23
C LEU A 118 20.56 1.93 14.67
N ILE A 119 20.01 2.24 13.50
CA ILE A 119 19.01 1.39 12.85
C ILE A 119 19.61 0.10 12.32
N PHE A 120 20.80 0.15 11.73
CA PHE A 120 21.50 -1.02 11.22
C PHE A 120 21.73 -2.08 12.30
N PHE A 121 22.08 -1.65 13.52
CA PHE A 121 22.26 -2.55 14.67
C PHE A 121 20.97 -2.78 15.49
N GLY A 122 20.04 -1.82 15.48
CA GLY A 122 18.86 -1.83 16.34
C GLY A 122 17.63 -2.54 15.74
N VAL A 123 17.49 -2.59 14.41
CA VAL A 123 16.34 -3.24 13.76
C VAL A 123 16.61 -4.73 13.56
N PRO A 124 15.81 -5.63 14.16
CA PRO A 124 15.99 -7.06 13.98
C PRO A 124 15.60 -7.51 12.57
N ALA A 125 16.40 -8.38 11.96
CA ALA A 125 16.17 -8.90 10.61
C ALA A 125 15.01 -9.92 10.53
N SER A 126 14.62 -10.51 11.65
CA SER A 126 13.52 -11.47 11.74
C SER A 126 12.80 -11.41 13.10
N PRO A 127 11.54 -11.88 13.18
CA PRO A 127 10.81 -12.01 14.44
C PRO A 127 11.53 -12.88 15.49
N MET A 128 12.32 -13.87 15.03
CA MET A 128 13.11 -14.77 15.90
C MET A 128 14.28 -14.03 16.58
N THR A 129 14.87 -13.07 15.88
CA THR A 129 16.00 -12.24 16.36
C THR A 129 15.57 -10.97 17.10
N ALA A 130 14.28 -10.74 17.27
CA ALA A 130 13.77 -9.52 17.90
C ALA A 130 14.16 -9.43 19.38
N TRP A 131 15.07 -8.51 19.71
CA TRP A 131 15.62 -8.33 21.06
C TRP A 131 14.59 -7.83 22.08
N PHE A 132 13.48 -7.23 21.64
CA PHE A 132 12.42 -6.70 22.49
C PHE A 132 11.30 -7.72 22.79
N PHE A 133 11.33 -8.91 22.17
CA PHE A 133 10.37 -9.99 22.45
C PHE A 133 10.94 -11.03 23.41
N SER A 134 10.07 -11.52 24.30
CA SER A 134 10.31 -12.76 25.07
C SER A 134 10.24 -13.99 24.17
N GLU A 135 10.78 -15.12 24.62
CA GLU A 135 10.76 -16.37 23.85
C GLU A 135 9.35 -16.82 23.44
N ARG A 136 8.33 -16.64 24.30
CA ARG A 136 6.93 -16.91 23.95
C ARG A 136 6.41 -15.93 22.90
N GLU A 137 6.68 -14.63 23.05
CA GLU A 137 6.26 -13.59 22.09
C GLU A 137 6.91 -13.80 20.71
N LYS A 138 8.19 -14.22 20.67
CA LYS A 138 8.89 -14.58 19.42
C LYS A 138 8.17 -15.72 18.71
N LYS A 139 7.81 -16.79 19.42
CA LYS A 139 7.05 -17.91 18.85
C LYS A 139 5.68 -17.46 18.32
N VAL A 140 4.94 -16.65 19.08
CA VAL A 140 3.66 -16.07 18.62
C VAL A 140 3.86 -15.18 17.38
N ALA A 141 4.91 -14.37 17.33
CA ALA A 141 5.21 -13.52 16.19
C ALA A 141 5.57 -14.36 14.95
N THR A 142 6.39 -15.39 15.10
CA THR A 142 6.78 -16.32 14.02
C THR A 142 5.56 -17.08 13.50
N ALA A 143 4.74 -17.67 14.38
CA ALA A 143 3.50 -18.34 13.99
C ALA A 143 2.56 -17.41 13.23
N ARG A 144 2.40 -16.15 13.69
CA ARG A 144 1.60 -15.15 12.97
C ARG A 144 2.16 -14.83 11.59
N VAL A 145 3.48 -14.75 11.41
CA VAL A 145 4.08 -14.49 10.09
C VAL A 145 3.83 -15.66 9.13
N ILE A 146 3.89 -16.88 9.63
CA ILE A 146 3.55 -18.10 8.86
C ILE A 146 2.06 -18.08 8.47
N GLU A 147 1.16 -17.77 9.42
CA GLU A 147 -0.29 -17.71 9.18
C GLU A 147 -0.73 -16.52 8.32
N SER A 148 -0.07 -15.36 8.47
CA SER A 148 -0.45 -14.16 7.71
C SER A 148 -0.07 -14.22 6.23
N ARG A 149 0.47 -15.37 5.77
CA ARG A 149 0.65 -15.75 4.36
C ARG A 149 0.97 -14.54 3.49
N THR A 150 1.93 -13.70 3.91
CA THR A 150 2.44 -12.61 3.07
C THR A 150 3.08 -13.28 1.87
N SER A 151 2.28 -13.46 0.82
CA SER A 151 2.55 -14.10 -0.47
C SER A 151 3.64 -15.15 -0.37
N VAL A 152 3.26 -16.44 -0.31
CA VAL A 152 4.16 -17.61 -0.50
C VAL A 152 5.35 -17.15 -1.32
N ARG A 153 6.51 -16.93 -0.68
CA ARG A 153 7.63 -16.21 -1.30
C ARG A 153 8.23 -17.14 -2.35
N ASN A 154 7.58 -17.23 -3.49
CA ASN A 154 8.01 -18.09 -4.56
C ASN A 154 9.16 -17.38 -5.25
N THR A 155 10.38 -17.91 -5.07
CA THR A 155 11.57 -17.29 -5.67
C THR A 155 11.67 -17.64 -7.16
N GLU A 156 10.78 -18.50 -7.65
CA GLU A 156 10.71 -18.86 -9.05
C GLU A 156 10.11 -17.73 -9.90
N TYR A 157 10.93 -17.23 -10.81
CA TYR A 157 10.55 -16.20 -11.75
C TYR A 157 9.63 -16.77 -12.84
N LYS A 158 8.38 -16.30 -12.88
CA LYS A 158 7.38 -16.76 -13.84
C LYS A 158 7.14 -15.73 -14.94
N LEU A 159 7.64 -16.00 -16.14
CA LEU A 159 7.52 -15.07 -17.28
C LEU A 159 6.06 -14.83 -17.71
N HIS A 160 5.16 -15.80 -17.54
CA HIS A 160 3.74 -15.61 -17.88
C HIS A 160 3.10 -14.52 -16.99
N GLN A 161 3.43 -14.47 -15.69
CA GLN A 161 2.95 -13.44 -14.76
C GLN A 161 3.43 -12.03 -15.17
N VAL A 162 4.65 -11.93 -15.72
CA VAL A 162 5.19 -10.68 -16.25
C VAL A 162 4.40 -10.24 -17.48
N LYS A 163 4.16 -11.15 -18.44
CA LYS A 163 3.37 -10.84 -19.64
C LYS A 163 1.94 -10.43 -19.27
N GLU A 164 1.33 -11.11 -18.30
CA GLU A 164 0.03 -10.73 -17.76
C GLU A 164 0.06 -9.31 -17.16
N CYS A 165 1.08 -9.01 -16.34
CA CYS A 165 1.27 -7.67 -15.75
C CYS A 165 1.34 -6.57 -16.81
N LEU A 166 2.01 -6.82 -17.94
CA LEU A 166 2.21 -5.83 -19.01
C LEU A 166 0.97 -5.61 -19.87
N ILE A 167 0.02 -6.54 -19.86
CA ILE A 167 -1.26 -6.43 -20.59
C ILE A 167 -2.37 -5.91 -19.66
N ASP A 168 -2.18 -6.02 -18.34
CA ASP A 168 -3.14 -5.58 -17.33
C ASP A 168 -3.38 -4.06 -17.37
N PRO A 169 -4.60 -3.59 -17.68
CA PRO A 169 -4.91 -2.16 -17.67
C PRO A 169 -4.73 -1.52 -16.29
N GLN A 170 -4.96 -2.26 -15.20
CA GLN A 170 -4.85 -1.73 -13.84
C GLN A 170 -3.42 -1.26 -13.53
N THR A 171 -2.41 -2.05 -13.90
CA THR A 171 -1.00 -1.76 -13.61
C THR A 171 -0.53 -0.54 -14.39
N TRP A 172 -0.97 -0.38 -15.64
CA TRP A 172 -0.70 0.80 -16.45
C TRP A 172 -1.37 2.06 -15.90
N ILE A 173 -2.64 1.97 -15.49
CA ILE A 173 -3.33 3.11 -14.89
C ILE A 173 -2.62 3.57 -13.61
N LEU A 174 -2.21 2.64 -12.74
CA LEU A 174 -1.46 2.97 -11.52
C LEU A 174 -0.06 3.53 -11.83
N ALA A 175 0.62 3.05 -12.87
CA ALA A 175 1.93 3.56 -13.29
C ALA A 175 1.85 4.98 -13.87
N VAL A 176 0.86 5.25 -14.73
CA VAL A 176 0.63 6.60 -15.28
C VAL A 176 0.17 7.56 -14.18
N HIS A 177 -0.68 7.10 -13.26
CA HIS A 177 -1.07 7.86 -12.08
C HIS A 177 0.15 8.25 -11.23
N ALA A 178 1.05 7.31 -10.94
CA ALA A 178 2.29 7.58 -10.21
C ALA A 178 3.19 8.60 -10.94
N PHE A 179 3.26 8.54 -12.27
CA PHE A 179 3.99 9.51 -13.09
C PHE A 179 3.42 10.92 -12.96
N LEU A 180 2.10 11.09 -13.17
CA LEU A 180 1.43 12.39 -13.10
C LEU A 180 1.59 13.04 -11.71
N GLN A 181 1.37 12.25 -10.66
CA GLN A 181 1.56 12.68 -9.28
C GLN A 181 3.00 13.16 -9.00
N CYS A 182 4.00 12.50 -9.60
CA CYS A 182 5.40 12.81 -9.37
C CYS A 182 5.90 14.01 -10.19
N ILE A 183 5.25 14.34 -11.31
CA ILE A 183 5.51 15.59 -12.04
C ILE A 183 5.23 16.78 -11.12
N GLU A 184 4.07 16.78 -10.45
CA GLU A 184 3.69 17.82 -9.49
C GLU A 184 4.63 17.83 -8.28
N GLY A 185 4.88 16.66 -7.70
CA GLY A 185 5.76 16.52 -6.53
C GLY A 185 7.20 16.97 -6.82
N GLY A 186 7.78 16.56 -7.95
CA GLY A 186 9.14 16.94 -8.35
C GLY A 186 9.27 18.44 -8.61
N GLY A 187 8.31 19.02 -9.34
CA GLY A 187 8.35 20.44 -9.67
C GLY A 187 8.11 21.35 -8.46
N LEU A 188 7.08 21.08 -7.66
CA LEU A 188 6.78 21.91 -6.48
C LEU A 188 7.83 21.75 -5.38
N THR A 189 8.40 20.57 -5.14
CA THR A 189 9.44 20.45 -4.10
C THR A 189 10.69 21.28 -4.41
N SER A 190 11.02 21.51 -5.69
CA SER A 190 12.15 22.35 -6.09
C SER A 190 11.81 23.84 -6.21
N PHE A 191 10.61 24.18 -6.70
CA PHE A 191 10.26 25.56 -7.06
C PHE A 191 9.17 26.21 -6.20
N GLN A 192 8.50 25.49 -5.28
CA GLN A 192 7.39 26.01 -4.46
C GLN A 192 7.75 27.30 -3.72
N LYS A 193 8.95 27.40 -3.16
CA LYS A 193 9.37 28.62 -2.48
C LYS A 193 9.69 29.77 -3.43
N ILE A 194 10.29 29.47 -4.58
CA ILE A 194 10.56 30.47 -5.63
C ILE A 194 9.23 31.05 -6.11
N VAL A 195 8.22 30.20 -6.33
CA VAL A 195 6.85 30.64 -6.64
C VAL A 195 6.28 31.53 -5.52
N LEU A 196 6.41 31.13 -4.25
CA LEU A 196 5.92 31.93 -3.12
C LEU A 196 6.63 33.30 -3.00
N THR A 197 7.92 33.38 -3.29
CA THR A 197 8.68 34.63 -3.16
C THR A 197 8.58 35.53 -4.38
N GLU A 198 8.77 34.97 -5.58
CA GLU A 198 8.87 35.72 -6.83
C GLU A 198 7.49 36.00 -7.45
N THR A 199 6.55 35.05 -7.40
CA THR A 199 5.21 35.20 -7.99
C THR A 199 4.27 35.95 -7.05
N LEU A 200 4.29 35.63 -5.76
CA LEU A 200 3.36 36.19 -4.76
C LEU A 200 3.97 37.33 -3.92
N GLY A 201 5.25 37.65 -4.13
CA GLY A 201 5.94 38.76 -3.46
C GLY A 201 6.15 38.57 -1.96
N PHE A 202 6.06 37.34 -1.44
CA PHE A 202 6.34 37.09 -0.03
C PHE A 202 7.85 37.21 0.25
N SER A 203 8.22 37.78 1.40
CA SER A 203 9.60 37.71 1.87
C SER A 203 9.97 36.26 2.20
N SER A 204 11.25 35.87 2.06
CA SER A 204 11.70 34.49 2.32
C SER A 204 11.27 33.97 3.69
N ARG A 205 11.27 34.84 4.72
CA ARG A 205 10.78 34.49 6.06
C ARG A 205 9.29 34.18 6.08
N ARG A 206 8.47 34.99 5.40
CA ARG A 206 7.01 34.77 5.29
C ARG A 206 6.70 33.54 4.45
N ALA A 207 7.41 33.32 3.34
CA ALA A 207 7.25 32.12 2.52
C ALA A 207 7.56 30.83 3.28
N THR A 208 8.62 30.82 4.09
CA THR A 208 8.92 29.70 5.01
C THR A 208 7.80 29.50 6.04
N LEU A 209 7.31 30.59 6.64
CA LEU A 209 6.22 30.51 7.61
C LEU A 209 4.92 29.97 6.98
N MET A 210 4.60 30.36 5.74
CA MET A 210 3.43 29.85 5.01
C MET A 210 3.56 28.37 4.62
N SER A 211 4.79 27.85 4.53
CA SER A 211 5.04 26.45 4.22
C SER A 211 4.81 25.53 5.43
N MET A 212 4.88 26.05 6.66
CA MET A 212 4.72 25.26 7.89
C MET A 212 3.29 24.70 8.05
N PRO A 213 2.21 25.50 7.94
CA PRO A 213 0.84 24.97 7.99
C PRO A 213 0.55 23.95 6.88
N ALA A 214 1.11 24.15 5.69
CA ALA A 214 0.92 23.23 4.57
C ALA A 214 1.39 21.82 4.91
N GLY A 215 2.57 21.67 5.53
CA GLY A 215 3.08 20.36 5.98
C GLY A 215 2.17 19.68 7.02
N THR A 216 1.61 20.44 7.96
CA THR A 216 0.67 19.91 8.96
C THR A 216 -0.64 19.46 8.32
N ILE A 217 -1.21 20.27 7.42
CA ILE A 217 -2.42 19.91 6.67
C ILE A 217 -2.18 18.63 5.86
N HIS A 218 -1.02 18.53 5.23
CA HIS A 218 -0.60 17.36 4.47
C HIS A 218 -0.55 16.10 5.36
N PHE A 219 0.13 16.17 6.50
CA PHE A 219 0.18 15.06 7.46
C PHE A 219 -1.21 14.64 7.93
N LEU A 220 -2.04 15.60 8.36
CA LEU A 220 -3.40 15.33 8.82
C LEU A 220 -4.27 14.71 7.70
N SER A 221 -4.14 15.20 6.46
CA SER A 221 -4.90 14.67 5.33
C SER A 221 -4.59 13.19 5.06
N VAL A 222 -3.32 12.79 5.15
CA VAL A 222 -2.89 11.39 4.95
C VAL A 222 -3.38 10.50 6.09
N VAL A 223 -3.26 10.96 7.34
CA VAL A 223 -3.72 10.20 8.51
C VAL A 223 -5.24 10.02 8.47
N LEU A 224 -6.00 11.08 8.18
CA LEU A 224 -7.46 11.04 8.09
C LEU A 224 -7.92 10.16 6.93
N ALA A 225 -7.29 10.27 5.76
CA ALA A 225 -7.62 9.43 4.61
C ALA A 225 -7.32 7.95 4.87
N GLY A 226 -6.16 7.64 5.47
CA GLY A 226 -5.79 6.29 5.87
C GLY A 226 -6.76 5.70 6.89
N TRP A 227 -7.11 6.47 7.94
CA TRP A 227 -8.10 6.08 8.93
C TRP A 227 -9.47 5.80 8.29
N PHE A 228 -9.96 6.70 7.42
CA PHE A 228 -11.24 6.54 6.73
C PHE A 228 -11.26 5.29 5.84
N CYS A 229 -10.22 5.09 5.02
CA CYS A 229 -10.09 3.91 4.14
C CYS A 229 -9.89 2.60 4.92
N SER A 230 -9.38 2.66 6.15
CA SER A 230 -9.29 1.50 7.03
C SER A 230 -10.64 1.12 7.67
N ARG A 231 -11.50 2.12 7.89
CA ARG A 231 -12.78 1.93 8.58
C ARG A 231 -13.92 1.52 7.65
N PHE A 232 -13.88 1.96 6.40
CA PHE A 232 -14.89 1.70 5.38
C PHE A 232 -14.29 0.89 4.23
N ARG A 233 -14.98 -0.18 3.83
CA ARG A 233 -14.52 -1.07 2.76
C ARG A 233 -14.81 -0.45 1.38
N ASN A 234 -13.88 -0.63 0.45
CA ASN A 234 -13.97 -0.19 -0.95
C ASN A 234 -14.23 1.33 -1.14
N THR A 235 -13.54 2.14 -0.35
CA THR A 235 -13.61 3.61 -0.41
C THR A 235 -12.36 4.26 -1.02
N ARG A 236 -11.38 3.49 -1.49
CA ARG A 236 -10.03 3.99 -1.78
C ARG A 236 -10.02 4.91 -2.99
N CYS A 237 -10.55 4.49 -4.14
CA CYS A 237 -10.63 5.33 -5.34
C CYS A 237 -11.51 6.56 -5.11
N TYR A 238 -12.60 6.45 -4.35
CA TYR A 238 -13.43 7.62 -4.04
C TYR A 238 -12.66 8.66 -3.22
N MET A 239 -11.83 8.22 -2.27
CA MET A 239 -11.00 9.13 -1.48
C MET A 239 -9.90 9.78 -2.34
N MET A 240 -9.31 9.03 -3.27
CA MET A 240 -8.35 9.58 -4.25
C MET A 240 -9.01 10.68 -5.10
N ILE A 241 -10.17 10.39 -5.69
CA ILE A 241 -10.92 11.35 -6.51
C ILE A 241 -11.32 12.58 -5.69
N PHE A 242 -11.90 12.37 -4.50
CA PHE A 242 -12.35 13.45 -3.63
C PHE A 242 -11.21 14.41 -3.28
N THR A 243 -10.06 13.87 -2.90
CA THR A 243 -8.92 14.70 -2.51
C THR A 243 -8.29 15.42 -3.71
N ASN A 244 -8.26 14.80 -4.90
CA ASN A 244 -7.85 15.49 -6.13
C ASN A 244 -8.82 16.60 -6.57
N VAL A 245 -10.13 16.39 -6.42
CA VAL A 245 -11.13 17.43 -6.70
C VAL A 245 -10.94 18.65 -5.78
N ILE A 246 -10.63 18.44 -4.50
CA ILE A 246 -10.30 19.54 -3.57
C ILE A 246 -9.06 20.30 -4.06
N VAL A 247 -8.03 19.60 -4.55
CA VAL A 247 -6.83 20.25 -5.11
C VAL A 247 -7.17 21.08 -6.34
N VAL A 248 -7.98 20.57 -7.27
CA VAL A 248 -8.42 21.35 -8.44
C VAL A 248 -9.19 22.59 -8.03
N ILE A 249 -10.12 22.48 -7.07
CA ILE A 249 -10.90 23.62 -6.57
C ILE A 249 -9.96 24.66 -5.94
N GLY A 250 -9.04 24.23 -5.07
CA GLY A 250 -8.07 25.13 -4.44
C GLY A 250 -7.18 25.81 -5.47
N ALA A 251 -6.75 25.07 -6.48
CA ALA A 251 -5.89 25.57 -7.53
C ALA A 251 -6.59 26.56 -8.48
N VAL A 252 -7.90 26.43 -8.70
CA VAL A 252 -8.70 27.39 -9.49
C VAL A 252 -9.04 28.65 -8.68
N LEU A 253 -9.28 28.50 -7.37
CA LEU A 253 -9.69 29.63 -6.52
C LEU A 253 -8.54 30.57 -6.16
N VAL A 254 -7.32 30.03 -6.02
CA VAL A 254 -6.17 30.76 -5.45
C VAL A 254 -5.04 30.91 -6.45
N ASP A 255 -5.12 30.30 -7.64
CA ASP A 255 -4.01 30.17 -8.61
C ASP A 255 -2.73 29.59 -7.97
N ILE A 256 -2.89 28.79 -6.91
CA ILE A 256 -1.80 28.09 -6.20
C ILE A 256 -2.15 26.61 -6.13
N ILE A 257 -1.26 25.77 -6.67
CA ILE A 257 -1.38 24.32 -6.60
C ILE A 257 -0.63 23.82 -5.37
N TYR A 258 -1.36 23.20 -4.45
CA TYR A 258 -0.78 22.42 -3.36
C TYR A 258 -0.79 20.92 -3.73
N VAL A 259 0.36 20.25 -3.56
CA VAL A 259 0.46 18.82 -3.80
C VAL A 259 -0.28 18.05 -2.71
N ASN A 260 -1.08 17.08 -3.12
CA ASN A 260 -1.71 16.11 -2.24
C ASN A 260 -1.07 14.73 -2.46
N THR A 261 -0.56 14.08 -1.41
CA THR A 261 0.04 12.73 -1.53
C THR A 261 -0.90 11.60 -1.15
N VAL A 262 -2.14 11.89 -0.74
CA VAL A 262 -3.15 10.87 -0.46
C VAL A 262 -3.34 9.92 -1.65
N PRO A 263 -3.44 10.39 -2.91
CA PRO A 263 -3.63 9.53 -4.06
C PRO A 263 -2.47 8.57 -4.28
N PHE A 264 -1.22 9.05 -4.11
CA PHE A 264 -0.04 8.20 -4.21
C PHE A 264 -0.05 7.06 -3.19
N GLY A 265 -0.30 7.39 -1.91
CA GLY A 265 -0.30 6.40 -0.83
C GLY A 265 -1.40 5.35 -1.00
N LEU A 266 -2.60 5.78 -1.40
CA LEU A 266 -3.70 4.87 -1.71
C LEU A 266 -3.42 4.05 -2.98
N GLY A 267 -2.80 4.62 -4.01
CA GLY A 267 -2.38 3.91 -5.22
C GLY A 267 -1.41 2.77 -4.93
N MET A 268 -0.41 2.99 -4.06
CA MET A 268 0.49 1.93 -3.59
C MET A 268 -0.26 0.85 -2.78
N SER A 269 -1.26 1.25 -1.98
CA SER A 269 -2.12 0.31 -1.26
C SER A 269 -2.98 -0.53 -2.20
N MET A 270 -3.51 0.08 -3.26
CA MET A 270 -4.29 -0.59 -4.30
C MET A 270 -3.46 -1.60 -5.08
N LEU A 271 -2.22 -1.25 -5.46
CA LEU A 271 -1.31 -2.19 -6.08
C LEU A 271 -1.13 -3.44 -5.19
N SER A 272 -0.94 -3.23 -3.89
CA SER A 272 -0.73 -4.33 -2.96
C SER A 272 -1.95 -5.23 -2.78
N SER A 273 -3.17 -4.67 -2.85
CA SER A 273 -4.41 -5.43 -2.65
C SER A 273 -5.03 -6.00 -3.92
N ASN A 274 -4.70 -5.45 -5.09
CA ASN A 274 -5.38 -5.78 -6.35
C ASN A 274 -4.50 -6.53 -7.35
N VAL A 275 -3.21 -6.70 -7.07
CA VAL A 275 -2.30 -7.50 -7.89
C VAL A 275 -1.90 -8.75 -7.12
N GLY A 276 -2.31 -9.90 -7.65
CA GLY A 276 -1.98 -11.23 -7.13
C GLY A 276 -0.79 -11.83 -7.88
N GLY A 277 -0.12 -12.80 -7.28
CA GLY A 277 1.08 -13.43 -7.83
C GLY A 277 2.37 -12.67 -7.51
N PHE A 278 3.39 -13.42 -7.06
CA PHE A 278 4.65 -12.84 -6.60
C PHE A 278 5.40 -12.08 -7.71
N THR A 279 5.55 -12.69 -8.89
CA THR A 279 6.28 -12.07 -10.02
C THR A 279 5.48 -10.94 -10.65
N LYS A 280 4.14 -11.07 -10.76
CA LYS A 280 3.25 -10.01 -11.26
C LYS A 280 3.32 -8.77 -10.36
N LYS A 281 3.20 -8.95 -9.05
CA LYS A 281 3.25 -7.86 -8.06
C LYS A 281 4.60 -7.16 -8.05
N ALA A 282 5.70 -7.90 -8.14
CA ALA A 282 7.04 -7.32 -8.27
C ALA A 282 7.16 -6.47 -9.55
N THR A 283 6.72 -7.01 -10.69
CA THR A 283 6.73 -6.30 -11.99
C THR A 283 5.92 -5.02 -11.94
N ALA A 284 4.70 -5.07 -11.39
CA ALA A 284 3.84 -3.91 -11.28
C ALA A 284 4.40 -2.84 -10.33
N THR A 285 5.10 -3.25 -9.27
CA THR A 285 5.82 -2.33 -8.37
C THR A 285 6.95 -1.62 -9.11
N VAL A 286 7.71 -2.33 -9.95
CA VAL A 286 8.75 -1.75 -10.80
C VAL A 286 8.15 -0.77 -11.81
N MET A 287 7.02 -1.10 -12.45
CA MET A 287 6.34 -0.19 -13.37
C MET A 287 5.93 1.13 -12.69
N MET A 288 5.35 1.05 -11.49
CA MET A 288 5.04 2.24 -10.70
C MET A 288 6.29 3.04 -10.32
N PHE A 289 7.37 2.36 -9.96
CA PHE A 289 8.65 3.01 -9.61
C PHE A 289 9.28 3.72 -10.80
N VAL A 290 9.22 3.15 -12.00
CA VAL A 290 9.66 3.82 -13.23
C VAL A 290 8.83 5.07 -13.49
N GLY A 291 7.50 5.00 -13.32
CA GLY A 291 6.62 6.16 -13.40
C GLY A 291 7.00 7.25 -12.40
N TYR A 292 7.23 6.87 -11.14
CA TYR A 292 7.70 7.77 -10.07
C TYR A 292 9.01 8.49 -10.42
N CYS A 293 10.03 7.74 -10.83
CA CYS A 293 11.34 8.31 -11.19
C CYS A 293 11.25 9.25 -12.40
N THR A 294 10.52 8.82 -13.45
CA THR A 294 10.34 9.63 -14.66
C THR A 294 9.58 10.91 -14.36
N GLY A 295 8.55 10.85 -13.52
CA GLY A 295 7.77 12.03 -13.13
C GLY A 295 8.62 13.05 -12.35
N GLN A 296 9.43 12.59 -11.40
CA GLN A 296 10.33 13.50 -10.66
C GLN A 296 11.41 14.12 -11.54
N PHE A 297 11.88 13.42 -12.56
CA PHE A 297 12.83 13.98 -13.53
C PHE A 297 12.19 15.05 -14.42
N VAL A 298 10.95 14.83 -14.87
CA VAL A 298 10.20 15.76 -15.73
C VAL A 298 9.68 16.97 -14.95
N GLY A 299 9.31 16.81 -13.68
CA GLY A 299 8.68 17.87 -12.87
C GLY A 299 9.43 19.21 -12.84
N PRO A 300 10.73 19.26 -12.50
CA PRO A 300 11.52 20.49 -12.54
C PRO A 300 11.65 21.09 -13.95
N GLN A 301 11.61 20.26 -15.00
CA GLN A 301 11.83 20.72 -16.39
C GLN A 301 10.65 21.52 -16.95
N VAL A 302 9.46 21.44 -16.34
CA VAL A 302 8.31 22.25 -16.75
C VAL A 302 8.42 23.71 -16.31
N PHE A 303 9.33 24.02 -15.38
CA PHE A 303 9.65 25.38 -14.98
C PHE A 303 10.67 25.98 -15.95
N ILE A 304 10.16 26.70 -16.94
CA ILE A 304 10.98 27.33 -17.99
C ILE A 304 11.49 28.67 -17.50
N ASP A 305 12.82 28.88 -17.49
CA ASP A 305 13.46 30.13 -17.04
C ASP A 305 12.94 31.39 -17.74
N LYS A 306 12.57 31.27 -19.03
CA LYS A 306 12.03 32.38 -19.84
C LYS A 306 10.65 32.86 -19.38
N GLU A 307 9.93 32.04 -18.63
CA GLU A 307 8.58 32.32 -18.14
C GLU A 307 8.56 32.79 -16.68
N ALA A 308 9.75 32.96 -16.08
CA ALA A 308 9.87 33.52 -14.75
C ALA A 308 9.28 34.95 -14.70
N PRO A 309 8.62 35.35 -13.60
CA PRO A 309 8.42 34.61 -12.35
C PRO A 309 7.09 33.83 -12.26
N ASN A 310 6.21 33.93 -13.26
CA ASN A 310 4.84 33.40 -13.16
C ASN A 310 4.70 31.95 -13.65
N TYR A 311 5.66 31.44 -14.42
CA TYR A 311 5.72 30.06 -14.93
C TYR A 311 4.36 29.46 -15.40
N PRO A 312 3.58 30.17 -16.25
CA PRO A 312 2.24 29.74 -16.65
C PRO A 312 2.21 28.36 -17.33
N THR A 313 3.29 27.91 -17.97
CA THR A 313 3.35 26.56 -18.55
C THR A 313 3.42 25.48 -17.45
N ALA A 314 4.20 25.68 -16.39
CA ALA A 314 4.30 24.74 -15.28
C ALA A 314 2.94 24.52 -14.60
N PHE A 315 2.24 25.61 -14.29
CA PHE A 315 0.90 25.54 -13.70
C PHE A 315 -0.10 24.84 -14.62
N ARG A 316 -0.11 25.15 -15.93
CA ARG A 316 -0.97 24.45 -16.91
C ARG A 316 -0.72 22.96 -16.97
N VAL A 317 0.55 22.52 -16.92
CA VAL A 317 0.89 21.10 -16.86
C VAL A 317 0.31 20.46 -15.60
N PHE A 318 0.46 21.11 -14.44
CA PHE A 318 -0.09 20.57 -13.18
C PHE A 318 -1.61 20.50 -13.17
N TYR A 319 -2.33 21.54 -13.64
CA TYR A 319 -3.80 21.47 -13.78
C TYR A 319 -4.24 20.30 -14.67
N SER A 320 -3.53 20.10 -15.79
CA SER A 320 -3.82 18.99 -16.70
C SER A 320 -3.50 17.63 -16.07
N ALA A 321 -2.43 17.54 -15.27
CA ALA A 321 -2.02 16.33 -14.58
C ALA A 321 -3.05 15.90 -13.52
N VAL A 322 -3.45 16.79 -12.61
CA VAL A 322 -4.50 16.50 -11.61
C VAL A 322 -5.81 16.10 -12.28
N SER A 323 -6.21 16.82 -13.34
CA SER A 323 -7.44 16.51 -14.07
C SER A 323 -7.38 15.13 -14.74
N MET A 324 -6.24 14.78 -15.33
CA MET A 324 -6.03 13.45 -15.92
C MET A 324 -6.00 12.36 -14.85
N MET A 325 -5.43 12.62 -13.67
CA MET A 325 -5.46 11.69 -12.54
C MET A 325 -6.89 11.36 -12.11
N ILE A 326 -7.77 12.36 -12.01
CA ILE A 326 -9.20 12.14 -11.68
C ILE A 326 -9.86 11.24 -12.74
N VAL A 327 -9.60 11.49 -14.02
CA VAL A 327 -10.14 10.66 -15.11
C VAL A 327 -9.63 9.22 -15.00
N LEU A 328 -8.33 9.03 -14.78
CA LEU A 328 -7.72 7.72 -14.60
C LEU A 328 -8.30 6.96 -13.40
N GLU A 329 -8.56 7.66 -12.28
CA GLU A 329 -9.17 7.09 -11.07
C GLU A 329 -10.63 6.68 -11.30
N ILE A 330 -11.40 7.48 -12.07
CA ILE A 330 -12.77 7.11 -12.46
C ILE A 330 -12.78 5.90 -13.38
N VAL A 331 -11.85 5.84 -14.34
CA VAL A 331 -11.68 4.69 -15.24
C VAL A 331 -11.30 3.45 -14.44
N LEU A 332 -10.36 3.57 -13.51
CA LEU A 332 -9.94 2.48 -12.62
C LEU A 332 -11.12 1.99 -11.76
N LEU A 333 -11.83 2.89 -11.09
CA LEU A 333 -13.02 2.57 -10.29
C LEU A 333 -14.07 1.81 -11.11
N SER A 334 -14.34 2.29 -12.32
CA SER A 334 -15.29 1.66 -13.24
C SER A 334 -14.82 0.27 -13.68
N TYR A 335 -13.54 0.14 -14.04
CA TYR A 335 -12.92 -1.12 -14.43
C TYR A 335 -13.01 -2.17 -13.31
N LEU A 336 -12.62 -1.82 -12.08
CA LEU A 336 -12.63 -2.74 -10.94
C LEU A 336 -14.04 -3.18 -10.55
N LYS A 337 -15.00 -2.25 -10.59
CA LYS A 337 -16.42 -2.59 -10.37
C LYS A 337 -16.97 -3.52 -11.45
N LEU A 338 -16.66 -3.24 -12.72
CA LEU A 338 -17.09 -4.08 -13.84
C LEU A 338 -16.49 -5.48 -13.74
N GLN A 339 -15.22 -5.59 -13.33
CA GLN A 339 -14.54 -6.86 -13.16
C GLN A 339 -15.13 -7.67 -12.00
N ASN A 340 -15.41 -7.02 -10.87
CA ASN A 340 -16.12 -7.66 -9.75
C ASN A 340 -17.52 -8.13 -10.17
N HIS A 341 -18.30 -7.30 -10.87
CA HIS A 341 -19.64 -7.67 -11.34
C HIS A 341 -19.63 -8.82 -12.36
N ARG A 342 -18.64 -8.85 -13.26
CA ARG A 342 -18.44 -9.97 -14.19
C ARG A 342 -18.12 -11.28 -13.45
N ARG A 343 -17.32 -11.20 -12.38
CA ARG A 343 -16.99 -12.36 -11.53
C ARG A 343 -18.18 -12.82 -10.70
N ASP A 344 -18.99 -11.90 -10.17
CA ASP A 344 -20.24 -12.24 -9.46
C ASP A 344 -21.22 -13.01 -10.35
N LYS A 345 -21.36 -12.59 -11.62
CA LYS A 345 -22.19 -13.32 -12.59
C LYS A 345 -21.67 -14.72 -12.90
N LYS A 346 -20.35 -14.88 -13.03
CA LYS A 346 -19.73 -16.21 -13.26
C LYS A 346 -19.90 -17.13 -12.05
N ALA A 347 -19.69 -16.61 -10.84
CA ALA A 347 -19.90 -17.37 -9.61
C ALA A 347 -21.36 -17.81 -9.42
N ALA A 348 -22.33 -16.94 -9.77
CA ALA A 348 -23.75 -17.27 -9.74
C ALA A 348 -24.17 -18.34 -10.77
N GLN A 349 -23.42 -18.51 -11.86
CA GLN A 349 -23.71 -19.47 -12.93
C GLN A 349 -23.06 -20.85 -12.72
N SER A 350 -22.09 -20.99 -11.80
CA SER A 350 -21.38 -22.26 -11.58
C SER A 350 -21.04 -22.50 -10.08
N PRO A 351 -22.03 -22.86 -9.24
CA PRO A 351 -21.82 -23.05 -7.80
C PRO A 351 -20.92 -24.24 -7.44
N THR A 352 -20.88 -25.29 -8.27
CA THR A 352 -20.15 -26.54 -8.03
C THR A 352 -18.67 -26.50 -8.43
N ALA A 353 -18.27 -25.62 -9.35
CA ALA A 353 -16.86 -25.41 -9.70
C ALA A 353 -16.11 -24.64 -8.60
N ALA A 354 -16.81 -23.77 -7.86
CA ALA A 354 -16.24 -23.03 -6.75
C ALA A 354 -15.86 -23.92 -5.56
N ALA A 355 -16.45 -25.11 -5.42
CA ALA A 355 -16.19 -26.01 -4.28
C ALA A 355 -15.07 -27.04 -4.54
N HIS A 356 -14.87 -27.46 -5.79
CA HIS A 356 -13.87 -28.48 -6.15
C HIS A 356 -12.46 -27.90 -6.31
N ASP A 357 -12.31 -26.62 -6.66
CA ASP A 357 -11.01 -25.95 -6.76
C ASP A 357 -10.45 -25.49 -5.39
N LEU A 358 -11.27 -25.51 -4.31
CA LEU A 358 -10.87 -25.06 -2.96
C LEU A 358 -9.66 -25.81 -2.39
N HIS A 359 -9.43 -27.05 -2.83
CA HIS A 359 -8.42 -27.94 -2.25
C HIS A 359 -7.05 -27.86 -2.97
N ASP A 360 -7.00 -27.42 -4.24
CA ASP A 360 -5.78 -27.29 -5.05
C ASP A 360 -5.33 -25.83 -5.27
N LEU A 361 -6.21 -24.85 -5.05
CA LEU A 361 -5.91 -23.41 -5.19
C LEU A 361 -5.01 -22.84 -4.08
N HIS A 362 -4.89 -23.53 -2.95
CA HIS A 362 -4.35 -22.94 -1.72
C HIS A 362 -2.81 -22.94 -1.63
N ASP A 363 -2.13 -23.67 -2.53
CA ASP A 363 -0.67 -23.87 -2.58
C ASP A 363 0.01 -23.34 -3.85
N SER A 364 -0.76 -22.85 -4.84
CA SER A 364 -0.19 -22.32 -6.09
C SER A 364 -0.12 -20.79 -6.07
N ASP A 365 1.06 -20.24 -6.35
CA ASP A 365 1.27 -18.79 -6.57
C ASP A 365 0.59 -18.37 -7.90
N LEU A 366 -0.74 -18.17 -7.80
CA LEU A 366 -1.65 -17.78 -8.87
C LEU A 366 -1.79 -16.26 -8.96
N THR A 367 -2.01 -15.74 -10.17
CA THR A 367 -2.28 -14.32 -10.40
C THR A 367 -3.70 -13.92 -10.02
N ASP A 368 -3.97 -12.62 -9.89
CA ASP A 368 -5.34 -12.14 -9.64
C ASP A 368 -6.32 -12.52 -10.75
N TRP A 369 -5.85 -12.79 -11.99
CA TRP A 369 -6.71 -13.27 -13.08
C TRP A 369 -7.04 -14.76 -12.96
N GLU A 370 -6.08 -15.54 -12.46
CA GLU A 370 -6.22 -16.99 -12.26
C GLU A 370 -7.06 -17.32 -11.01
N GLN A 371 -7.00 -16.47 -9.98
CA GLN A 371 -7.79 -16.65 -8.76
C GLN A 371 -9.26 -16.29 -8.98
N LEU A 372 -10.14 -17.30 -9.05
CA LEU A 372 -11.58 -17.13 -9.28
C LEU A 372 -12.31 -16.41 -8.14
N GLU A 373 -11.90 -16.62 -6.89
CA GLU A 373 -12.48 -15.98 -5.70
C GLU A 373 -11.99 -14.54 -5.49
N PHE A 374 -10.93 -14.12 -6.18
CA PHE A 374 -10.29 -12.82 -5.94
C PHE A 374 -11.24 -11.66 -6.26
N ARG A 375 -11.34 -10.72 -5.30
CA ARG A 375 -12.19 -9.52 -5.40
C ARG A 375 -11.34 -8.28 -5.35
N TYR A 376 -11.47 -7.44 -6.37
CA TYR A 376 -10.75 -6.18 -6.47
C TYR A 376 -11.28 -5.17 -5.46
N VAL A 377 -10.37 -4.50 -4.76
CA VAL A 377 -10.69 -3.40 -3.86
C VAL A 377 -10.62 -2.09 -4.65
N TYR A 378 -11.67 -1.26 -4.54
CA TYR A 378 -11.75 0.03 -5.22
C TYR A 378 -11.91 1.19 -4.24
#